data_AF-A0AAN0N344-F1
#
_entry.id   AF-A0AAN0N344-F1
#
_cell.length_a   1.000
_cell.length_b   1.000
_cell.length_c   1.000
_cell.angle_alpha   90.00
_cell.angle_beta   90.00
_cell.angle_gamma   90.00
#
_symmetry.space_group_name_H-M   'P 1'
#
loop_
_entity.id
_entity.type
_entity.pdbx_description
1 polymer ?
#
loop_
_entity_poly.entity_id
_entity_poly.type
_entity_poly.pdbx_seq_one_letter_code
_entity_poly.pdbx_strand_id
1 'polypeptide(L)'
;MAALAPEELEGRLNAHRELLIELLAAMIGGEVTITALLRRLRDDATFKDNEEDPGVLPEDAFAIENSAAREVRAILEAARARAEADSR
;
A
#
# COMPACT_ATOMS: atom_id res chain seq x y z
N MET A 1 -17.03 -12.78 8.59
CA MET A 1 -15.62 -12.62 8.23
C MET A 1 -14.84 -13.72 8.94
N ALA A 2 -14.04 -14.50 8.23
CA ALA A 2 -13.10 -15.41 8.88
C ALA A 2 -12.11 -14.57 9.71
N ALA A 3 -11.72 -15.06 10.90
CA ALA A 3 -10.66 -14.43 11.67
C ALA A 3 -9.36 -14.49 10.86
N LEU A 4 -8.68 -13.35 10.71
CA LEU A 4 -7.38 -13.29 10.05
C LEU A 4 -6.35 -14.01 10.92
N ALA A 5 -5.35 -14.61 10.27
CA ALA A 5 -4.19 -15.13 10.99
C ALA A 5 -3.45 -13.95 11.68
N PRO A 6 -2.89 -14.15 12.89
CA PRO A 6 -2.15 -13.09 13.60
C PRO A 6 -1.05 -12.43 12.75
N GLU A 7 -0.34 -13.23 11.95
CA GLU A 7 0.75 -12.80 11.06
C GLU A 7 0.23 -11.90 9.94
N GLU A 8 -0.96 -12.21 9.41
CA GLU A 8 -1.62 -11.38 8.41
C GLU A 8 -2.11 -10.05 9.02
N LEU A 9 -2.63 -10.08 10.25
CA LEU A 9 -3.01 -8.86 10.95
C LEU A 9 -1.79 -7.97 11.22
N GLU A 10 -0.68 -8.57 11.66
CA GLU A 10 0.58 -7.87 11.90
C GLU A 10 1.11 -7.21 10.63
N GLY A 11 1.22 -7.94 9.52
CA GLY A 11 1.69 -7.39 8.25
C GLY A 11 0.84 -6.23 7.75
N ARG A 12 -0.49 -6.35 7.86
CA ARG A 12 -1.41 -5.26 7.51
C ARG A 12 -1.23 -4.03 8.42
N LEU A 13 -1.10 -4.21 9.73
CA LEU A 13 -0.87 -3.10 10.66
C LEU A 13 0.47 -2.40 10.42
N ASN A 14 1.52 -3.16 10.15
CA ASN A 14 2.83 -2.62 9.82
C ASN A 14 2.81 -1.84 8.51
N ALA A 15 2.11 -2.33 7.47
CA ALA A 15 1.92 -1.60 6.22
C ALA A 15 1.27 -0.23 6.43
N HIS A 16 0.24 -0.13 7.26
CA HIS A 16 -0.39 1.15 7.60
C HIS A 16 0.57 2.06 8.35
N ARG A 17 1.31 1.51 9.32
CA ARG A 17 2.27 2.28 10.11
C ARG A 17 3.34 2.90 9.21
N GLU A 18 3.93 2.13 8.30
CA GLU A 18 4.95 2.61 7.38
C GLU A 18 4.39 3.67 6.43
N LEU A 19 3.21 3.46 5.85
CA LEU A 19 2.56 4.47 5.01
C LEU A 19 2.30 5.79 5.76
N LEU A 20 1.86 5.72 7.03
CA LEU A 20 1.65 6.91 7.86
C LEU A 20 2.97 7.65 8.13
N ILE A 21 4.06 6.91 8.39
CA ILE A 21 5.39 7.48 8.58
C ILE A 21 5.87 8.16 7.29
N GLU A 22 5.74 7.50 6.13
CA GLU A 22 6.12 8.07 4.83
C GLU A 22 5.33 9.35 4.52
N LEU A 23 4.01 9.34 4.77
CA LEU A 23 3.15 10.51 4.59
C LEU A 23 3.58 11.68 5.50
N LEU A 24 3.81 11.41 6.79
CA LEU A 24 4.27 12.41 7.75
C LEU A 24 5.65 12.96 7.38
N ALA A 25 6.59 12.09 7.00
CA ALA A 25 7.92 12.49 6.55
C ALA A 25 7.84 13.38 5.30
N ALA A 26 6.96 13.05 4.35
CA ALA A 26 6.75 13.86 3.16
C ALA A 26 6.13 15.22 3.46
N MET A 27 5.17 15.29 4.41
CA MET A 27 4.58 16.55 4.86
C MET A 27 5.61 17.44 5.59
N ILE A 28 6.46 16.86 6.44
CA ILE A 28 7.54 17.57 7.13
C ILE A 28 8.59 18.09 6.13
N GLY A 29 8.89 17.29 5.10
CA GLY A 29 9.83 17.64 4.03
C GLY A 29 9.34 18.72 3.05
N GLY A 30 8.13 19.25 3.23
CA GLY A 30 7.57 20.34 2.42
C GLY A 30 7.07 19.94 1.03
N GLU A 31 6.66 20.95 0.24
CA GLU A 31 5.92 20.77 -1.02
C GLU A 31 6.61 19.89 -2.06
N VAL A 32 7.94 19.93 -2.14
CA VAL A 32 8.72 19.11 -3.08
C VAL A 32 8.59 17.62 -2.72
N THR A 33 8.70 17.30 -1.44
CA THR A 33 8.72 15.91 -0.95
C THR A 33 7.32 15.28 -1.05
N ILE A 34 6.27 16.04 -0.72
CA ILE A 34 4.90 15.56 -0.89
C ILE A 34 4.53 15.37 -2.36
N THR A 35 4.97 16.26 -3.26
CA THR A 35 4.75 16.09 -4.70
C THR A 35 5.47 14.85 -5.25
N ALA A 36 6.70 14.58 -4.76
CA ALA A 36 7.45 13.39 -5.14
C ALA A 36 6.77 12.10 -4.64
N LEU A 37 6.27 12.09 -3.40
CA LEU A 37 5.49 10.98 -2.86
C LEU A 37 4.23 10.72 -3.70
N LEU A 38 3.42 11.76 -3.92
CA LEU A 38 2.20 11.66 -4.73
C LEU A 38 2.48 11.19 -6.16
N ARG A 39 3.57 11.65 -6.78
CA ARG A 39 3.99 11.18 -8.10
C ARG A 39 4.31 9.69 -8.08
N ARG A 40 5.12 9.22 -7.12
CA ARG A 40 5.45 7.80 -7.00
C ARG A 40 4.19 6.95 -6.81
N LEU A 41 3.27 7.38 -5.94
CA LEU A 41 2.02 6.65 -5.73
C LEU A 41 1.18 6.54 -7.00
N ARG A 42 1.18 7.57 -7.85
CA ARG A 42 0.52 7.54 -9.16
C ARG A 42 1.23 6.64 -10.17
N ASP A 43 2.56 6.68 -10.20
CA ASP A 43 3.36 5.90 -11.16
C ASP A 43 3.28 4.39 -10.82
N ASP A 44 3.31 4.02 -9.54
CA ASP A 44 3.09 2.65 -9.06
C ASP A 44 1.68 2.13 -9.42
N ALA A 45 0.67 3.03 -9.50
CA ALA A 45 -0.69 2.69 -9.91
C ALA A 45 -0.82 2.42 -11.42
N THR A 46 0.13 2.89 -12.23
CA THR A 46 0.15 2.65 -13.69
C THR A 46 0.83 1.31 -14.01
N PHE A 47 1.78 0.88 -13.17
CA PHE A 47 2.54 -0.35 -13.37
C PHE A 47 1.76 -1.63 -13.05
N LYS A 48 0.75 -1.57 -12.17
CA LYS A 48 0.03 -2.75 -11.64
C LYS A 48 -1.09 -3.30 -12.53
N ASP A 49 -1.47 -2.64 -13.61
CA ASP A 49 -2.56 -3.12 -14.50
C ASP A 49 -2.17 -4.41 -15.28
N ASN A 50 -0.92 -4.89 -15.17
CA ASN A 50 -0.39 -5.94 -16.05
C ASN A 50 0.12 -7.24 -15.41
N GLU A 51 0.34 -7.38 -14.10
CA GLU A 51 0.89 -8.65 -13.57
C GLU A 51 0.48 -8.96 -12.12
N GLU A 52 -0.44 -9.91 -11.94
CA GLU A 52 -0.53 -10.71 -10.71
C GLU A 52 -0.51 -12.22 -11.07
N ASP A 53 0.64 -12.86 -10.83
CA ASP A 53 0.85 -14.32 -10.99
C ASP A 53 0.57 -15.02 -9.64
N PRO A 54 -0.44 -15.92 -9.54
CA PRO A 54 -0.86 -16.50 -8.28
C PRO A 54 -0.23 -17.88 -8.08
N GLY A 55 0.67 -18.08 -7.10
CA GLY A 55 1.22 -19.44 -6.96
C GLY A 55 2.11 -19.83 -5.81
N VAL A 56 2.39 -19.00 -4.79
CA VAL A 56 3.30 -19.42 -3.72
C VAL A 56 2.66 -19.24 -2.34
N LEU A 57 2.32 -20.38 -1.71
CA LEU A 57 2.02 -20.48 -0.28
C LEU A 57 3.33 -20.30 0.49
N PRO A 58 3.48 -19.29 1.37
CA PRO A 58 4.78 -19.08 1.97
C PRO A 58 4.76 -19.18 3.51
N GLU A 59 5.94 -19.45 4.08
CA GLU A 59 6.20 -19.53 5.53
C GLU A 59 5.76 -18.25 6.28
N ASP A 60 5.58 -18.33 7.61
CA ASP A 60 4.99 -17.26 8.43
C ASP A 60 5.59 -15.85 8.20
N ALA A 61 6.92 -15.74 8.04
CA ALA A 61 7.58 -14.46 7.76
C ALA A 61 7.20 -13.86 6.40
N PHE A 62 7.04 -14.71 5.38
CA PHE A 62 6.54 -14.28 4.08
C PHE A 62 5.03 -14.02 4.12
N ALA A 63 4.27 -14.63 5.03
CA ALA A 63 2.86 -14.28 5.23
C ALA A 63 2.71 -12.84 5.73
N ILE A 64 3.59 -12.38 6.63
CA ILE A 64 3.67 -10.98 7.08
C ILE A 64 4.02 -10.06 5.90
N GLU A 65 5.11 -10.33 5.18
CA GLU A 65 5.55 -9.46 4.08
C GLU A 65 4.55 -9.40 2.93
N ASN A 66 3.96 -10.55 2.57
CA ASN A 66 2.96 -10.63 1.52
C ASN A 66 1.66 -9.93 1.94
N SER A 67 1.21 -10.09 3.19
CA SER A 67 0.02 -9.36 3.68
C SER A 67 0.27 -7.85 3.75
N ALA A 68 1.47 -7.42 4.16
CA ALA A 68 1.87 -6.01 4.13
C ALA A 68 1.84 -5.45 2.70
N ALA A 69 2.48 -6.15 1.74
CA ALA A 69 2.51 -5.74 0.35
C ALA A 69 1.10 -5.62 -0.24
N ARG A 70 0.24 -6.64 -0.04
CA ARG A 70 -1.18 -6.62 -0.47
C ARG A 70 -1.93 -5.44 0.14
N GLU A 71 -1.74 -5.16 1.42
CA GLU A 71 -2.41 -4.05 2.10
C GLU A 71 -2.00 -2.71 1.51
N VAL A 72 -0.70 -2.50 1.26
CA VAL A 72 -0.22 -1.28 0.58
C VAL A 72 -0.87 -1.16 -0.80
N ARG A 73 -1.00 -2.24 -1.58
CA ARG A 73 -1.68 -2.17 -2.90
C ARG A 73 -3.13 -1.74 -2.74
N ALA A 74 -3.87 -2.38 -1.84
CA ALA A 74 -5.29 -2.10 -1.61
C ALA A 74 -5.53 -0.65 -1.15
N ILE A 75 -4.67 -0.11 -0.28
CA ILE A 75 -4.75 1.29 0.16
C ILE A 75 -4.54 2.24 -1.01
N LEU A 76 -3.55 1.99 -1.87
CA LEU A 76 -3.26 2.85 -3.01
C LEU A 76 -4.37 2.83 -4.06
N GLU A 77 -4.94 1.65 -4.35
CA GLU A 77 -6.09 1.52 -5.23
C GLU A 77 -7.31 2.27 -4.70
N ALA A 78 -7.62 2.13 -3.40
CA ALA A 78 -8.73 2.83 -2.78
C ALA A 78 -8.52 4.36 -2.76
N ALA A 79 -7.30 4.83 -2.48
CA ALA A 79 -6.95 6.24 -2.54
C ALA A 79 -7.12 6.80 -3.96
N ARG A 80 -6.68 6.05 -4.97
CA ARG A 80 -6.83 6.42 -6.38
C ARG A 80 -8.30 6.49 -6.80
N ALA A 81 -9.10 5.47 -6.47
CA ALA A 81 -10.51 5.45 -6.81
C ALA A 81 -11.26 6.67 -6.25
N ARG A 82 -10.88 7.12 -5.04
CA ARG A 82 -11.42 8.36 -4.44
C ARG A 82 -10.95 9.61 -5.19
N ALA A 83 -9.66 9.73 -5.50
CA ALA A 83 -9.13 10.88 -6.23
C ALA A 83 -9.73 11.02 -7.64
N GLU A 84 -9.94 9.90 -8.34
CA GLU A 84 -10.60 9.90 -9.65
C GLU A 84 -12.07 10.31 -9.54
N ALA A 85 -12.78 9.84 -8.51
CA ALA A 85 -14.16 10.23 -8.24
C ALA A 85 -14.31 11.74 -7.95
N ASP A 86 -13.37 12.32 -7.20
CA ASP A 86 -13.37 13.74 -6.85
C ASP A 86 -13.00 14.66 -8.04
N SER A 87 -12.41 14.12 -9.11
CA SER A 87 -12.01 14.87 -10.31
C SER A 87 -13.10 14.97 -11.40
N ARG A 88 -14.26 14.34 -11.18
CA ARG A 88 -15.43 14.37 -12.09
C ARG A 88 -16.46 15.41 -11.63
#